data_AF-A0A087TJN0-F1
#
_entry.id   AF-A0A087TJN0-F1
#
_cell.length_a   1.000
_cell.length_b   1.000
_cell.length_c   1.000
_cell.angle_alpha   90.00
_cell.angle_beta   90.00
_cell.angle_gamma   90.00
#
_symmetry.space_group_name_H-M   'P 1'
#
loop_
_entity.id
_entity.type
_entity.pdbx_description
1 polymer ?
#
loop_
_entity_poly.entity_id
_entity_poly.type
_entity_poly.pdbx_seq_one_letter_code
_entity_poly.pdbx_strand_id
1 'polypeptide(L)'
;MVHRGEADIAVSKISITEQKSIVVGFSYPYNIETLTFATRAPGAIPKTSAIFYPFSFQTWICLAFLLIAIPMLFCKFLKKKYSIVSLAFRVYGILLHQELLLKVRAVSDKLLLGSWLWGAMILSLCYTTLLLSFLTVPVKEKGVQTIDELAAAASRGRYKCMTYQGSSSMWILQNSKTDSVRSIGESILKNNGLIKLNGGV
;
A
#
# COMPACT_ATOMS: atom_id res chain seq x y z
N MET A 1 0.34 45.74 10.27
CA MET A 1 -1.00 46.34 10.36
C MET A 1 -1.46 46.42 11.79
N VAL A 2 -1.99 45.35 12.41
CA VAL A 2 -2.54 45.42 13.79
C VAL A 2 -1.50 45.88 14.83
N HIS A 3 -0.34 45.24 14.90
CA HIS A 3 0.74 45.67 15.82
C HIS A 3 1.23 47.11 15.60
N ARG A 4 1.09 47.66 14.39
CA ARG A 4 1.53 49.02 14.05
C ARG A 4 0.43 50.08 14.26
N GLY A 5 -0.75 49.69 14.70
CA GLY A 5 -1.91 50.59 14.81
C GLY A 5 -2.53 51.01 13.48
N GLU A 6 -2.21 50.33 12.38
CA GLU A 6 -2.80 50.62 11.05
C GLU A 6 -4.16 49.93 10.85
N ALA A 7 -4.51 48.98 11.72
CA ALA A 7 -5.77 48.25 11.69
C ALA A 7 -6.18 47.86 13.12
N ASP A 8 -7.45 48.03 13.47
CA ASP A 8 -7.94 47.73 14.82
C ASP A 8 -8.13 46.23 15.06
N ILE A 9 -8.58 45.50 14.05
CA ILE A 9 -8.87 44.05 14.12
C ILE A 9 -8.42 43.38 12.82
N ALA A 10 -7.88 42.16 12.92
CA ALA A 10 -7.64 41.29 11.76
C ALA A 10 -8.51 40.03 11.85
N VAL A 11 -9.37 39.83 10.84
CA VAL A 11 -10.22 38.63 10.72
C VAL A 11 -9.73 37.82 9.54
N SER A 12 -8.94 36.78 9.80
CA SER A 12 -8.40 35.88 8.78
C SER A 12 -8.00 34.54 9.40
N LYS A 13 -7.53 33.59 8.58
CA LYS A 13 -6.91 32.33 9.02
C LYS A 13 -5.50 32.60 9.58
N ILE A 14 -5.44 33.20 10.77
CA ILE A 14 -4.19 33.49 11.46
C ILE A 14 -3.99 32.43 12.54
N SER A 15 -2.98 31.56 12.37
CA SER A 15 -2.59 30.62 13.42
C SER A 15 -2.04 31.38 14.63
N ILE A 16 -2.56 31.05 15.81
CA ILE A 16 -2.05 31.53 17.10
C ILE A 16 -0.69 30.88 17.33
N THR A 17 0.35 31.69 17.49
CA THR A 17 1.70 31.26 17.85
C THR A 17 2.19 32.12 19.01
N GLU A 18 3.13 31.59 19.80
CA GLU A 18 3.70 32.31 20.96
C GLU A 18 4.23 33.69 20.55
N GLN A 19 5.00 33.75 19.46
CA GLN A 19 5.58 34.99 18.92
C GLN A 19 4.52 36.04 18.58
N LYS A 20 3.34 35.63 18.09
CA LYS A 20 2.24 36.55 17.77
C LYS A 20 1.45 36.93 19.02
N SER A 21 1.28 36.01 19.95
CA SER A 21 0.49 36.24 21.18
C SER A 21 1.14 37.24 22.13
N ILE A 22 2.46 37.48 22.02
CA ILE A 22 3.17 38.49 22.81
C ILE A 22 2.88 39.91 22.29
N VAL A 23 2.60 40.06 20.99
CA VAL A 23 2.47 41.38 20.34
C VAL A 23 1.03 41.77 20.01
N VAL A 24 0.11 40.81 19.90
CA VAL A 24 -1.32 41.05 19.67
C VAL A 24 -2.17 40.06 20.48
N GLY A 25 -3.32 40.54 20.97
CA GLY A 25 -4.31 39.69 21.63
C GLY A 25 -5.09 38.84 20.63
N PHE A 26 -5.41 37.60 21.01
CA PHE A 26 -6.26 36.69 20.22
C PHE A 26 -7.55 36.39 20.99
N SER A 27 -8.65 36.23 20.25
CA SER A 27 -9.88 35.64 20.79
C SER A 27 -9.71 34.13 21.00
N TYR A 28 -10.70 33.49 21.64
CA TYR A 28 -10.76 32.03 21.70
C TYR A 28 -10.74 31.43 20.28
N PRO A 29 -9.97 30.35 20.03
CA PRO A 29 -9.88 29.75 18.70
C PRO A 29 -11.24 29.21 18.26
N TYR A 30 -11.71 29.63 17.09
CA TYR A 30 -12.96 29.14 16.51
C TYR A 30 -12.76 27.85 15.69
N ASN A 31 -11.52 27.54 15.29
CA ASN A 31 -11.17 26.34 14.53
C ASN A 31 -9.77 25.86 14.93
N ILE A 32 -9.59 24.53 14.99
CA ILE A 32 -8.31 23.87 15.29
C ILE A 32 -7.96 23.02 14.08
N GLU A 33 -6.96 23.45 13.32
CA GLU A 33 -6.44 22.72 12.16
C GLU A 33 -5.10 22.08 12.49
N THR A 34 -4.91 20.81 12.09
CA THR A 34 -3.63 20.11 12.23
C THR A 34 -2.79 20.30 10.98
N LEU A 35 -1.52 20.66 11.15
CA LEU A 35 -0.58 20.72 10.03
C LEU A 35 -0.34 19.32 9.45
N THR A 36 -0.71 19.13 8.19
CA THR A 36 -0.50 17.90 7.45
C THR A 36 0.27 18.20 6.16
N PHE A 37 0.77 17.17 5.50
CA PHE A 37 1.42 17.29 4.21
C PHE A 37 0.52 16.74 3.12
N ALA A 38 0.65 17.28 1.91
CA ALA A 38 0.00 16.77 0.72
C ALA A 38 1.05 16.27 -0.26
N THR A 39 0.83 15.07 -0.80
CA THR A 39 1.63 14.50 -1.88
C THR A 39 0.71 14.13 -3.04
N ARG A 40 1.30 13.83 -4.20
CA ARG A 40 0.56 13.27 -5.32
C ARG A 40 -0.07 11.95 -4.89
N ALA A 41 -1.35 11.76 -5.22
CA ALA A 41 -2.03 10.49 -5.01
C ALA A 41 -1.22 9.34 -5.66
N PRO A 42 -1.02 8.20 -4.95
CA PRO A 42 -0.27 7.07 -5.51
C PRO A 42 -0.88 6.56 -6.81
N GLY A 43 -0.02 6.14 -7.74
CA GLY A 43 -0.44 5.57 -9.01
C GLY A 43 -1.16 4.24 -8.83
N ALA A 44 -1.93 3.85 -9.84
CA ALA A 44 -2.45 2.49 -9.94
C ALA A 44 -1.34 1.57 -10.46
N ILE A 45 -1.21 0.41 -9.82
CA ILE A 45 -0.28 -0.64 -10.25
C ILE A 45 -0.75 -1.18 -11.61
N PRO A 46 0.16 -1.48 -12.56
CA PRO A 46 -0.23 -1.99 -13.87
C PRO A 46 -1.01 -3.30 -13.76
N LYS A 47 -2.13 -3.39 -14.48
CA LYS A 47 -3.04 -4.55 -14.45
C LYS A 47 -2.37 -5.88 -14.85
N THR A 48 -1.29 -5.84 -15.63
CA THR A 48 -0.52 -7.04 -16.01
C THR A 48 0.10 -7.76 -14.82
N SER A 49 0.51 -7.00 -13.80
CA SER A 49 1.08 -7.57 -12.57
C SER A 49 0.01 -8.18 -11.64
N ALA A 50 -1.28 -7.88 -11.87
CA ALA A 50 -2.41 -8.35 -11.08
C ALA A 50 -2.55 -9.89 -11.04
N ILE A 51 -1.88 -10.61 -11.94
CA ILE A 51 -1.90 -12.09 -12.00
C ILE A 51 -1.24 -12.72 -10.76
N PHE A 52 -0.25 -12.04 -10.17
CA PHE A 52 0.54 -12.55 -9.03
C PHE A 52 0.05 -12.07 -7.67
N TYR A 53 -0.80 -11.03 -7.63
CA TYR A 53 -1.38 -10.48 -6.40
C TYR A 53 -2.44 -11.32 -5.66
N PRO A 54 -3.21 -12.24 -6.30
CA PRO A 54 -4.23 -13.05 -5.63
C PRO A 54 -3.71 -13.79 -4.40
N PHE A 55 -2.45 -14.22 -4.46
CA PHE A 55 -1.82 -15.00 -3.42
C PHE A 55 -0.55 -14.31 -2.94
N SER A 56 -0.33 -14.34 -1.63
CA SER A 56 0.92 -13.89 -1.04
C SER A 56 2.08 -14.78 -1.50
N PHE A 57 3.30 -14.26 -1.43
CA PHE A 57 4.49 -15.03 -1.76
C PHE A 57 4.59 -16.34 -0.97
N GLN A 58 4.20 -16.32 0.31
CA GLN A 58 4.18 -17.51 1.16
C GLN A 58 3.18 -18.56 0.64
N THR A 59 1.99 -18.15 0.21
CA THR A 59 1.00 -19.07 -0.37
C THR A 59 1.44 -19.64 -1.72
N TRP A 60 2.15 -18.87 -2.54
CA TRP A 60 2.76 -19.39 -3.77
C TRP A 60 3.79 -20.49 -3.50
N ILE A 61 4.60 -20.34 -2.45
CA ILE A 61 5.54 -21.39 -2.01
C ILE A 61 4.76 -22.64 -1.56
N CYS A 62 3.71 -22.47 -0.74
CA CYS A 62 2.86 -23.59 -0.33
C CYS A 62 2.22 -24.31 -1.53
N LEU A 63 1.77 -23.56 -2.54
CA LEU A 63 1.23 -24.13 -3.78
C LEU A 63 2.27 -24.90 -4.57
N ALA A 64 3.49 -24.38 -4.69
CA ALA A 64 4.58 -25.10 -5.35
C ALA A 64 4.87 -26.44 -4.65
N PHE A 65 4.88 -26.45 -3.31
CA PHE A 65 5.06 -27.67 -2.52
C PHE A 65 3.90 -28.64 -2.69
N LEU A 66 2.66 -28.13 -2.68
CA LEU A 66 1.44 -28.91 -2.91
C LEU A 66 1.44 -29.58 -4.29
N LEU A 67 1.84 -28.83 -5.32
CA LEU A 67 1.94 -29.34 -6.69
C LEU A 67 2.90 -30.53 -6.78
N ILE A 68 4.01 -30.52 -6.05
CA ILE A 68 4.95 -31.65 -6.04
C ILE A 68 4.43 -32.80 -5.17
N ALA A 69 3.85 -32.49 -4.00
CA ALA A 69 3.40 -33.48 -3.03
C ALA A 69 2.22 -34.34 -3.52
N ILE A 70 1.26 -33.75 -4.24
CA ILE A 70 0.02 -34.44 -4.62
C ILE A 70 0.29 -35.58 -5.63
N PRO A 71 1.01 -35.39 -6.76
CA PRO A 71 1.39 -36.49 -7.64
C PRO A 71 2.16 -37.59 -6.92
N MET A 72 3.04 -37.26 -5.96
CA MET A 72 3.77 -38.24 -5.15
C MET A 72 2.82 -39.07 -4.26
N LEU A 73 1.85 -38.41 -3.60
CA LEU A 73 0.81 -39.08 -2.83
C LEU A 73 -0.02 -40.02 -3.71
N PHE A 74 -0.50 -39.53 -4.85
CA PHE A 74 -1.26 -40.35 -5.80
C PHE A 74 -0.46 -41.55 -6.32
N CYS A 75 0.84 -41.39 -6.63
CA CYS A 75 1.72 -42.50 -7.00
C CYS A 75 1.80 -43.58 -5.91
N LYS A 76 1.94 -43.18 -4.63
CA LYS A 76 2.04 -44.12 -3.51
C LYS A 76 0.73 -44.87 -3.26
N PHE A 77 -0.41 -44.20 -3.39
CA PHE A 77 -1.72 -44.79 -3.13
C PHE A 77 -2.23 -45.66 -4.28
N LEU A 78 -2.01 -45.26 -5.54
CA LEU A 78 -2.55 -45.99 -6.70
C LEU A 78 -1.85 -47.33 -6.99
N LYS A 79 -0.73 -47.65 -6.31
CA LYS A 79 0.04 -48.92 -6.39
C LYS A 79 0.24 -49.48 -7.82
N LYS A 80 0.13 -48.64 -8.85
CA LYS A 80 0.20 -48.98 -10.27
C LYS A 80 1.47 -48.41 -10.87
N LYS A 81 2.05 -49.10 -11.85
CA LYS A 81 3.21 -48.64 -12.64
C LYS A 81 2.80 -47.53 -13.63
N TYR A 82 2.25 -46.43 -13.14
CA TYR A 82 2.13 -45.22 -13.96
C TYR A 82 3.43 -44.43 -13.87
N SER A 83 3.86 -43.86 -15.00
CA SER A 83 4.96 -42.89 -14.99
C SER A 83 4.55 -41.67 -14.18
N ILE A 84 5.37 -41.26 -13.21
CA ILE A 84 5.08 -40.14 -12.30
C ILE A 84 4.78 -38.85 -13.06
N VAL A 85 5.45 -38.64 -14.20
CA VAL A 85 5.25 -37.49 -15.08
C VAL A 85 3.85 -37.52 -15.68
N SER A 86 3.43 -38.66 -16.22
CA SER A 86 2.09 -38.82 -16.83
C SER A 86 0.97 -38.63 -15.81
N LEU A 87 1.21 -39.00 -14.56
CA LEU A 87 0.27 -38.83 -13.45
C LEU A 87 0.25 -37.39 -12.96
N ALA A 88 1.40 -36.72 -12.88
CA ALA A 88 1.48 -35.29 -12.56
C ALA A 88 0.68 -34.44 -13.56
N PHE A 89 0.84 -34.66 -14.86
CA PHE A 89 0.06 -33.96 -15.89
C PHE A 89 -1.45 -34.15 -15.72
N ARG A 90 -1.90 -35.36 -15.38
CA ARG A 90 -3.32 -35.65 -15.13
C ARG A 90 -3.84 -34.96 -13.87
N VAL A 91 -3.06 -34.96 -12.79
CA VAL A 91 -3.39 -34.27 -11.53
C VAL A 91 -3.45 -32.76 -11.73
N TYR A 92 -2.51 -32.19 -12.49
CA TYR A 92 -2.51 -30.77 -12.83
C TYR A 92 -3.63 -30.39 -13.81
N GLY A 93 -4.01 -31.31 -14.71
CA GLY A 93 -5.16 -31.12 -15.59
C GLY A 93 -6.44 -30.82 -14.80
N ILE A 94 -6.63 -31.46 -13.64
CA ILE A 94 -7.79 -31.22 -12.77
C ILE A 94 -7.84 -29.76 -12.26
N LEU A 95 -6.67 -29.14 -11.97
CA LEU A 95 -6.61 -27.72 -11.60
C LEU A 95 -7.04 -26.81 -12.76
N LEU A 96 -6.76 -27.23 -13.99
CA LEU A 96 -7.18 -26.56 -15.22
C LEU A 96 -8.61 -26.93 -15.64
N HIS A 97 -9.40 -27.56 -14.75
CA HIS A 97 -10.76 -28.06 -15.01
C HIS A 97 -10.83 -29.08 -16.17
N GLN A 98 -9.73 -29.79 -16.46
CA GLN A 98 -9.74 -30.89 -17.41
C GLN A 98 -10.34 -32.15 -16.77
N GLU A 99 -11.06 -32.91 -17.58
CA GLU A 99 -11.64 -34.18 -17.17
C GLU A 99 -10.56 -35.25 -16.94
N LEU A 100 -10.80 -36.10 -15.94
CA LEU A 100 -9.87 -37.17 -15.57
C LEU A 100 -10.36 -38.53 -16.06
N LEU A 101 -9.66 -39.10 -17.04
CA LEU A 101 -9.86 -40.48 -17.47
C LEU A 101 -8.95 -41.44 -16.68
N LEU A 102 -9.19 -41.59 -15.38
CA LEU A 102 -8.54 -42.61 -14.54
C LEU A 102 -9.55 -43.65 -14.07
N LYS A 103 -9.28 -44.92 -14.40
CA LYS A 103 -10.08 -46.05 -13.92
C LYS A 103 -9.72 -46.38 -12.48
N VAL A 104 -10.49 -45.80 -11.56
CA VAL A 104 -10.37 -46.01 -10.12
C VAL A 104 -11.31 -47.14 -9.67
N ARG A 105 -10.79 -48.14 -8.96
CA ARG A 105 -11.59 -49.29 -8.45
C ARG A 105 -11.73 -49.30 -6.93
N ALA A 106 -10.70 -48.94 -6.16
CA ALA A 106 -10.73 -48.98 -4.69
C ALA A 106 -11.43 -47.74 -4.10
N VAL A 107 -12.06 -47.89 -2.93
CA VAL A 107 -12.73 -46.78 -2.22
C VAL A 107 -11.72 -45.74 -1.74
N SER A 108 -10.54 -46.17 -1.27
CA SER A 108 -9.47 -45.27 -0.83
C SER A 108 -8.98 -44.32 -1.94
N ASP A 109 -8.87 -44.84 -3.17
CA ASP A 109 -8.48 -44.06 -4.34
C ASP A 109 -9.57 -43.03 -4.72
N LYS A 110 -10.85 -43.39 -4.55
CA LYS A 110 -11.99 -42.48 -4.78
C LYS A 110 -12.01 -41.34 -3.74
N LEU A 111 -11.71 -41.65 -2.48
CA LEU A 111 -11.63 -40.63 -1.43
C LEU A 111 -10.46 -39.66 -1.67
N LEU A 112 -9.30 -40.18 -2.07
CA LEU A 112 -8.14 -39.35 -2.43
C LEU A 112 -8.42 -38.46 -3.64
N LEU A 113 -9.05 -39.02 -4.68
CA LEU A 113 -9.45 -38.24 -5.85
C LEU A 113 -10.51 -37.19 -5.49
N GLY A 114 -11.50 -37.57 -4.67
CA GLY A 114 -12.55 -36.67 -4.22
C GLY A 114 -11.99 -35.49 -3.42
N SER A 115 -11.11 -35.73 -2.45
CA SER A 115 -10.49 -34.66 -1.67
C SER A 115 -9.65 -33.72 -2.54
N TRP A 116 -8.94 -34.26 -3.54
CA TRP A 116 -8.21 -33.45 -4.52
C TRP A 116 -9.13 -32.62 -5.40
N LEU A 117 -10.23 -33.19 -5.90
CA LEU A 117 -11.22 -32.47 -6.71
C LEU A 117 -11.84 -31.30 -5.93
N TRP A 118 -12.23 -31.54 -4.69
CA TRP A 118 -12.74 -30.50 -3.80
C TRP A 118 -11.70 -29.40 -3.54
N GLY A 119 -10.46 -29.78 -3.23
CA GLY A 119 -9.37 -28.83 -3.00
C GLY A 119 -9.04 -28.00 -4.25
N ALA A 120 -8.96 -28.65 -5.42
CA ALA A 120 -8.72 -27.99 -6.70
C ALA A 120 -9.84 -27.01 -7.06
N MET A 121 -11.10 -27.39 -6.83
CA MET A 121 -12.25 -26.51 -7.05
C MET A 121 -12.18 -25.26 -6.17
N ILE A 122 -11.94 -25.43 -4.87
CA ILE A 122 -11.82 -24.31 -3.92
C ILE A 122 -10.66 -23.40 -4.32
N LEU A 123 -9.49 -23.97 -4.65
CA LEU A 123 -8.31 -23.21 -5.03
C LEU A 123 -8.56 -22.38 -6.30
N SER A 124 -9.16 -22.97 -7.33
CA SER A 124 -9.50 -22.30 -8.58
C SER A 124 -10.53 -21.18 -8.36
N LEU A 125 -11.54 -21.40 -7.51
CA LEU A 125 -12.52 -20.39 -7.15
C LEU A 125 -11.88 -19.22 -6.39
N CYS A 126 -11.04 -19.49 -5.40
CA CYS A 126 -10.33 -18.45 -4.66
C CYS A 126 -9.42 -17.63 -5.58
N TYR A 127 -8.65 -18.29 -6.46
CA TYR A 127 -7.78 -17.59 -7.39
C TYR A 127 -8.57 -16.69 -8.35
N THR A 128 -9.64 -17.21 -8.97
CA THR A 128 -10.46 -16.45 -9.92
C THR A 128 -11.22 -15.29 -9.26
N THR A 129 -11.76 -15.48 -8.06
CA THR A 129 -12.47 -14.43 -7.30
C THR A 129 -11.52 -13.32 -6.83
N LEU A 130 -10.34 -13.67 -6.33
CA LEU A 130 -9.34 -12.69 -5.91
C LEU A 130 -8.75 -11.93 -7.10
N LEU A 131 -8.47 -12.64 -8.20
CA LEU A 131 -8.05 -12.01 -9.45
C LEU A 131 -9.12 -11.04 -9.97
N LEU A 132 -10.39 -11.45 -9.95
CA LEU A 132 -11.50 -10.57 -10.31
C LEU A 132 -11.56 -9.33 -9.43
N SER A 133 -11.41 -9.47 -8.11
CA SER A 133 -11.38 -8.35 -7.18
C SER A 133 -10.26 -7.35 -7.49
N PHE A 134 -9.08 -7.82 -7.90
CA PHE A 134 -7.96 -6.95 -8.29
C PHE A 134 -8.13 -6.31 -9.66
N LEU A 135 -8.92 -6.93 -10.54
CA LEU A 135 -9.25 -6.36 -11.85
C LEU A 135 -10.38 -5.32 -11.78
N THR A 136 -11.33 -5.48 -10.84
CA THR A 136 -12.43 -4.52 -10.64
C THR A 136 -11.95 -3.27 -9.91
N VAL A 137 -11.12 -3.41 -8.88
CA VAL A 137 -10.54 -2.28 -8.13
C VAL A 137 -9.01 -2.31 -8.27
N PRO A 138 -8.41 -1.34 -9.00
CA PRO A 138 -6.98 -1.33 -9.19
C PRO A 138 -6.26 -1.10 -7.86
N VAL A 139 -5.28 -1.95 -7.56
CA VAL A 139 -4.40 -1.77 -6.41
C VAL A 139 -3.59 -0.51 -6.61
N LYS A 140 -3.55 0.35 -5.59
CA LYS A 140 -2.73 1.56 -5.57
C LYS A 140 -1.38 1.25 -4.97
N GLU A 141 -0.34 1.91 -5.48
CA GLU A 141 0.99 1.85 -4.88
C GLU A 141 0.97 2.41 -3.45
N LYS A 142 1.89 1.93 -2.60
CA LYS A 142 2.04 2.48 -1.26
C LYS A 142 2.66 3.88 -1.35
N GLY A 143 1.85 4.91 -1.08
CA GLY A 143 2.31 6.29 -0.93
C GLY A 143 3.05 6.54 0.38
N VAL A 144 3.61 7.74 0.51
CA VAL A 144 4.15 8.24 1.79
C VAL A 144 2.99 8.58 2.71
N GLN A 145 2.87 7.88 3.83
CA GLN A 145 1.74 8.06 4.76
C GLN A 145 2.14 8.74 6.07
N THR A 146 3.40 8.59 6.48
CA THR A 146 3.89 9.14 7.75
C THR A 146 4.92 10.25 7.55
N ILE A 147 5.09 11.10 8.57
CA ILE A 147 6.09 12.16 8.57
C ILE A 147 7.51 11.57 8.52
N ASP A 148 7.75 10.44 9.17
CA ASP A 148 9.05 9.77 9.14
C ASP A 148 9.36 9.20 7.76
N GLU A 149 8.36 8.59 7.11
CA GLU A 149 8.49 8.15 5.71
C GLU A 149 8.76 9.35 4.78
N LEU A 150 8.10 10.49 5.02
CA LEU A 150 8.31 11.72 4.26
C LEU A 150 9.71 12.28 4.47
N ALA A 151 10.19 12.36 5.72
CA ALA A 151 11.53 12.81 6.07
C ALA A 151 12.59 11.94 5.39
N ALA A 152 12.45 10.62 5.48
CA ALA A 152 13.36 9.69 4.80
C ALA A 152 13.30 9.81 3.27
N ALA A 153 12.12 10.09 2.70
CA ALA A 153 11.96 10.25 1.26
C ALA A 153 12.52 11.60 0.75
N ALA A 154 12.36 12.68 1.52
CA ALA A 154 12.89 14.00 1.25
C ALA A 154 14.43 14.01 1.35
N SER A 155 15.00 13.37 2.37
CA SER A 155 16.45 13.26 2.54
C SER A 155 17.12 12.46 1.43
N ARG A 156 16.42 11.46 0.86
CA ARG A 156 16.87 10.71 -0.32
C ARG A 156 16.66 11.44 -1.65
N GLY A 157 16.12 12.66 -1.63
CA GLY A 157 15.84 13.45 -2.84
C GLY A 157 14.70 12.92 -3.71
N ARG A 158 13.88 11.98 -3.21
CA ARG A 158 12.74 11.41 -3.96
C ARG A 158 11.56 12.38 -4.02
N TYR A 159 11.43 13.23 -3.00
CA TYR A 159 10.38 14.25 -2.92
C TYR A 159 11.01 15.60 -2.67
N LYS A 160 10.56 16.61 -3.42
CA LYS A 160 10.85 18.01 -3.13
C LYS A 160 9.72 18.56 -2.25
N CYS A 161 10.01 18.77 -0.97
CA CYS A 161 9.08 19.41 -0.05
C CYS A 161 9.07 20.93 -0.28
N MET A 162 7.90 21.56 -0.06
CA MET A 162 7.72 22.99 -0.21
C MET A 162 6.77 23.53 0.85
N THR A 163 6.93 24.79 1.22
CA THR A 163 6.01 25.52 2.09
C THR A 163 5.89 26.98 1.65
N TYR A 164 4.87 27.69 2.11
CA TYR A 164 4.69 29.10 1.82
C TYR A 164 5.66 29.96 2.62
N GLN A 165 6.27 30.95 1.96
CA GLN A 165 7.12 31.94 2.60
C GLN A 165 6.28 32.78 3.58
N GLY A 166 6.79 32.97 4.82
CA GLY A 166 6.08 33.70 5.87
C GLY A 166 5.00 32.89 6.61
N SER A 167 4.82 31.61 6.27
CA SER A 167 3.92 30.71 7.01
C SER A 167 4.48 30.34 8.39
N SER A 168 3.58 30.13 9.36
CA SER A 168 3.93 29.57 10.67
C SER A 168 4.44 28.13 10.56
N SER A 169 4.07 27.40 9.51
CA SER A 169 4.54 26.04 9.23
C SER A 169 6.07 25.98 9.15
N MET A 170 6.72 26.97 8.52
CA MET A 170 8.18 26.99 8.41
C MET A 170 8.86 27.11 9.78
N TRP A 171 8.31 27.96 10.65
CA TRP A 171 8.81 28.11 12.02
C TRP A 171 8.64 26.81 12.82
N ILE A 172 7.49 26.14 12.71
CA ILE A 172 7.25 24.84 13.35
C ILE A 172 8.26 23.79 12.88
N LEU A 173 8.56 23.75 11.58
CA LEU A 173 9.53 22.80 11.03
C LEU A 173 10.94 23.01 11.61
N GLN A 174 11.38 24.25 11.81
CA GLN A 174 12.71 24.56 12.36
C GLN A 174 12.82 24.33 13.87
N ASN A 175 11.79 24.72 14.62
CA ASN A 175 11.78 24.69 16.08
C ASN A 175 11.25 23.38 16.68
N SER A 176 10.88 22.41 15.85
CA SER A 176 10.37 21.12 16.32
C SER A 176 11.46 20.30 17.05
N LYS A 177 11.05 19.65 18.15
CA LYS A 177 11.89 18.70 18.88
C LYS A 177 12.14 17.41 18.08
N THR A 178 11.24 17.06 17.17
CA THR A 178 11.35 15.83 16.37
C THR A 178 12.33 16.01 15.21
N ASP A 179 13.36 15.17 15.16
CA ASP A 179 14.40 15.22 14.12
C ASP A 179 13.84 15.06 12.70
N SER A 180 12.88 14.14 12.50
CA SER A 180 12.22 13.94 11.21
C SER A 180 11.59 15.23 10.67
N VAL A 181 10.91 15.99 11.53
CA VAL A 181 10.25 17.26 11.17
C VAL A 181 11.30 18.33 10.83
N ARG A 182 12.37 18.41 11.62
CA ARG A 182 13.47 19.35 11.38
C ARG A 182 14.18 19.08 10.06
N SER A 183 14.44 17.81 9.76
CA SER A 183 15.09 17.39 8.52
C SER A 183 14.29 17.78 7.28
N ILE A 184 12.95 17.77 7.37
CA ILE A 184 12.08 18.27 6.29
C ILE A 184 12.26 19.77 6.12
N GLY A 185 12.26 20.55 7.21
CA GLY A 185 12.51 21.99 7.18
C GLY A 185 13.86 22.35 6.56
N GLU A 186 14.92 21.65 6.94
CA GLU A 186 16.26 21.81 6.37
C GLU A 186 16.31 21.46 4.88
N SER A 187 15.66 20.36 4.48
CA SER A 187 15.56 19.95 3.07
C SER A 187 14.81 20.99 2.22
N ILE A 188 13.77 21.62 2.76
CA ILE A 188 13.04 22.71 2.09
C ILE A 188 13.96 23.92 1.85
N LEU A 189 14.71 24.34 2.87
CA LEU A 189 15.64 25.48 2.75
C LEU A 189 16.74 25.19 1.73
N LYS A 190 17.37 24.02 1.82
CA LYS A 190 18.45 23.61 0.92
C LYS A 190 18.00 23.61 -0.54
N ASN A 191 16.76 23.22 -0.83
CA ASN A 191 16.21 23.11 -2.18
C ASN A 191 15.46 24.37 -2.66
N ASN A 192 15.57 25.48 -1.91
CA ASN A 192 14.84 26.73 -2.15
C ASN A 192 13.33 26.50 -2.36
N GLY A 193 12.74 25.64 -1.52
CA GLY A 193 11.33 25.20 -1.61
C GLY A 193 10.32 26.18 -1.00
N LEU A 194 10.69 27.45 -0.83
CA LEU A 194 9.80 28.48 -0.30
C LEU A 194 9.00 29.11 -1.45
N ILE A 195 7.69 28.90 -1.43
CA ILE A 195 6.77 29.45 -2.41
C ILE A 195 6.38 30.86 -1.96
N LYS A 196 6.66 31.86 -2.80
CA LYS A 196 6.15 33.22 -2.60
C LYS A 196 4.66 33.23 -2.88
N LEU A 197 3.88 33.73 -1.92
CA LEU A 197 2.50 34.11 -2.18
C LEU A 197 2.56 35.35 -3.07
N ASN A 198 2.28 35.19 -4.37
CA ASN A 198 2.02 36.35 -5.22
C ASN A 198 0.77 37.03 -4.66
N GLY A 199 0.95 38.26 -4.17
CA GLY A 199 -0.10 39.04 -3.50
C GLY A 199 -1.35 39.11 -4.37
N GLY A 200 -2.35 38.35 -4.00
CA GLY A 200 -3.71 38.41 -4.53
C GLY A 200 -4.62 38.75 -3.37
N VAL A 201 -4.75 40.07 -3.16
CA VAL A 201 -5.71 40.79 -2.28
C VAL A 201 -5.54 40.55 -0.78
#